data_AF-A0A938WZM5-F1
#
_entry.id   AF-A0A938WZM5-F1
#
_cell.length_a   1.000
_cell.length_b   1.000
_cell.length_c   1.000
_cell.angle_alpha   90.00
_cell.angle_beta   90.00
_cell.angle_gamma   90.00
#
_symmetry.space_group_name_H-M   'P 1'
#
loop_
_entity.id
_entity.type
_entity.pdbx_description
1 polymer ?
#
loop_
_entity_poly.entity_id
_entity_poly.type
_entity_poly.pdbx_seq_one_letter_code
_entity_poly.pdbx_strand_id
1 'polypeptide(L)'
;QFDDPEEQREWEATTALDNEIANNSIDTLKSYTGNGTTKVQLFESLPLGSYVDSSGVEENGDSFNVRYSNVSEDIDGDALDRAIVYDAVAALSVYEDLNTVNITVHEQYDSEYETDIYSFERTMLEQLLSDASGGSITQLNSSLFESGDQWNAVRDLV
;
A
#
# COMPACT_ATOMS: atom_id res chain seq x y z
N GLN A 1 -23.65 -16.42 -10.99
CA GLN A 1 -24.64 -15.54 -10.35
C GLN A 1 -24.51 -15.83 -8.87
N PHE A 2 -24.23 -14.81 -8.06
CA PHE A 2 -24.17 -14.97 -6.61
C PHE A 2 -25.57 -15.20 -6.07
N ASP A 3 -25.69 -16.10 -5.10
CA ASP A 3 -26.97 -16.40 -4.46
C ASP A 3 -27.23 -15.45 -3.28
N ASP A 4 -26.17 -14.81 -2.75
CA ASP A 4 -26.23 -13.82 -1.68
C ASP A 4 -25.80 -12.42 -2.17
N PRO A 5 -26.63 -11.36 -1.97
CA PRO A 5 -26.24 -9.98 -2.24
C PRO A 5 -25.04 -9.48 -1.45
N GLU A 6 -24.73 -10.05 -0.28
CA GLU A 6 -23.53 -9.74 0.51
C GLU A 6 -22.27 -10.28 -0.18
N GLU A 7 -22.26 -11.57 -0.52
CA GLU A 7 -21.17 -12.19 -1.29
C GLU A 7 -20.90 -11.46 -2.62
N GLN A 8 -21.96 -10.95 -3.27
CA GLN A 8 -21.79 -10.15 -4.48
C GLN A 8 -21.06 -8.82 -4.21
N ARG A 9 -21.48 -8.07 -3.18
CA ARG A 9 -20.82 -6.79 -2.86
C ARG A 9 -19.38 -7.00 -2.46
N GLU A 10 -19.12 -8.04 -1.66
CA GLU A 10 -17.79 -8.38 -1.20
C GLU A 10 -16.86 -8.70 -2.38
N TRP A 11 -17.33 -9.57 -3.28
CA TRP A 11 -16.59 -9.91 -4.48
C TRP A 11 -16.33 -8.69 -5.37
N GLU A 12 -17.31 -7.80 -5.54
CA GLU A 12 -17.17 -6.58 -6.34
C GLU A 12 -16.14 -5.61 -5.75
N ALA A 13 -16.19 -5.37 -4.43
CA ALA A 13 -15.26 -4.49 -3.73
C ALA A 13 -13.83 -5.02 -3.75
N THR A 14 -13.66 -6.31 -3.42
CA THR A 14 -12.36 -7.01 -3.48
C THR A 14 -11.78 -6.99 -4.88
N THR A 15 -12.58 -7.32 -5.90
CA THR A 15 -12.13 -7.31 -7.30
C THR A 15 -11.74 -5.89 -7.75
N ALA A 16 -12.45 -4.86 -7.28
CA ALA A 16 -12.09 -3.48 -7.59
C ALA A 16 -10.72 -3.11 -7.00
N LEU A 17 -10.47 -3.44 -5.74
CA LEU A 17 -9.19 -3.17 -5.08
C LEU A 17 -8.02 -3.91 -5.75
N ASP A 18 -8.22 -5.18 -6.12
CA ASP A 18 -7.22 -5.94 -6.89
C ASP A 18 -6.90 -5.32 -8.23
N ASN A 19 -7.91 -4.79 -8.91
CA ASN A 19 -7.70 -4.07 -10.15
C ASN A 19 -6.96 -2.76 -9.93
N GLU A 20 -7.19 -2.03 -8.84
CA GLU A 20 -6.40 -0.84 -8.51
C GLU A 20 -4.92 -1.19 -8.32
N ILE A 21 -4.61 -2.27 -7.58
CA ILE A 21 -3.23 -2.77 -7.42
C ILE A 21 -2.62 -3.15 -8.78
N ALA A 22 -3.33 -3.95 -9.58
CA ALA A 22 -2.87 -4.43 -10.88
C ALA A 22 -2.65 -3.30 -11.89
N ASN A 23 -3.48 -2.26 -11.85
CA ASN A 23 -3.45 -1.14 -12.80
C ASN A 23 -2.63 0.06 -12.31
N ASN A 24 -2.16 0.06 -11.06
CA ASN A 24 -1.32 1.13 -10.54
C ASN A 24 0.01 1.18 -11.33
N SER A 25 0.16 2.23 -12.16
CA SER A 25 1.21 2.31 -13.17
C SER A 25 2.57 2.64 -12.57
N ILE A 26 3.62 2.00 -13.09
CA ILE A 26 5.02 2.35 -12.78
C ILE A 26 5.32 3.82 -13.11
N ASP A 27 4.69 4.38 -14.14
CA ASP A 27 4.90 5.78 -14.54
C ASP A 27 4.33 6.74 -13.50
N THR A 28 3.21 6.37 -12.87
CA THR A 28 2.65 7.09 -11.73
C THR A 28 3.66 7.08 -10.58
N LEU A 29 4.13 5.91 -10.15
CA LEU A 29 5.10 5.81 -9.05
C LEU A 29 6.42 6.56 -9.32
N LYS A 30 6.95 6.44 -10.54
CA LYS A 30 8.13 7.22 -10.98
C LYS A 30 7.94 8.71 -10.84
N SER A 31 6.74 9.22 -11.13
CA SER A 31 6.45 10.66 -11.06
C SER A 31 6.59 11.23 -9.64
N TYR A 32 6.52 10.37 -8.62
CA TYR A 32 6.73 10.76 -7.21
C TYR A 32 8.18 10.68 -6.73
N THR A 33 9.07 10.05 -7.51
CA THR A 33 10.50 9.97 -7.17
C THR A 33 11.18 11.34 -7.24
N GLY A 34 12.25 11.53 -6.48
CA GLY A 34 13.04 12.77 -6.53
C GLY A 34 12.47 13.95 -5.74
N ASN A 35 11.58 13.71 -4.77
CA ASN A 35 11.08 14.70 -3.80
C ASN A 35 10.26 15.87 -4.40
N GLY A 36 9.77 15.73 -5.64
CA GLY A 36 8.99 16.77 -6.32
C GLY A 36 7.54 16.91 -5.85
N THR A 37 7.00 15.86 -5.22
CA THR A 37 5.60 15.74 -4.76
C THR A 37 5.56 15.33 -3.29
N THR A 38 4.45 15.65 -2.60
CA THR A 38 4.30 15.34 -1.18
C THR A 38 3.98 13.86 -0.98
N LYS A 39 4.44 13.30 0.15
CA LYS A 39 4.17 11.91 0.54
C LYS A 39 2.66 11.63 0.60
N VAL A 40 1.83 12.60 1.02
CA VAL A 40 0.36 12.44 1.00
C VAL A 40 -0.20 12.26 -0.41
N GLN A 41 0.32 13.00 -1.41
CA GLN A 41 -0.14 12.86 -2.79
C GLN A 41 0.23 11.51 -3.40
N LEU A 42 1.30 10.86 -2.92
CA LEU A 42 1.59 9.48 -3.28
C LEU A 42 0.48 8.59 -2.74
N PHE A 43 0.21 8.63 -1.44
CA PHE A 43 -0.81 7.78 -0.81
C PHE A 43 -2.21 7.98 -1.40
N GLU A 44 -2.61 9.21 -1.73
CA GLU A 44 -3.86 9.50 -2.45
C GLU A 44 -3.93 8.87 -3.86
N SER A 45 -2.79 8.50 -4.45
CA SER A 45 -2.69 7.84 -5.76
C SER A 45 -2.53 6.32 -5.70
N LEU A 46 -2.36 5.76 -4.50
CA LEU A 46 -2.22 4.34 -4.26
C LEU A 46 -3.60 3.66 -4.16
N PRO A 47 -3.68 2.31 -4.23
CA PRO A 47 -4.93 1.55 -4.17
C PRO A 47 -5.92 1.95 -3.06
N LEU A 48 -5.45 2.23 -1.85
CA LEU A 48 -6.32 2.70 -0.74
C LEU A 48 -6.46 4.23 -0.68
N GLY A 49 -5.98 4.95 -1.70
CA GLY A 49 -5.86 6.40 -1.72
C GLY A 49 -7.19 7.16 -1.57
N SER A 50 -8.30 6.54 -1.99
CA SER A 50 -9.64 7.09 -1.80
C SER A 50 -10.09 7.16 -0.33
N TYR A 51 -9.43 6.41 0.56
CA TYR A 51 -9.71 6.34 1.99
C TYR A 51 -8.78 7.21 2.84
N VAL A 52 -7.80 7.90 2.25
CA VAL A 52 -6.88 8.78 2.99
C VAL A 52 -7.66 9.87 3.73
N ASP A 53 -7.62 9.82 5.06
CA ASP A 53 -8.28 10.78 5.94
C ASP A 53 -7.28 11.78 6.54
N SER A 54 -6.16 11.26 7.05
CA SER A 54 -5.09 12.08 7.61
C SER A 54 -3.72 11.47 7.37
N SER A 55 -2.69 12.31 7.36
CA SER A 55 -1.30 11.88 7.24
C SER A 55 -0.33 12.84 7.92
N GLY A 56 0.87 12.36 8.20
CA GLY A 56 1.88 13.15 8.90
C GLY A 56 3.27 12.54 8.81
N VAL A 57 4.27 13.42 8.78
CA VAL A 57 5.69 13.04 8.90
C VAL A 57 6.08 13.17 10.37
N GLU A 58 6.78 12.18 10.91
CA GLU A 58 7.34 12.23 12.27
C GLU A 58 8.47 13.26 12.39
N GLU A 59 8.80 13.70 13.62
CA GLU A 59 9.76 14.80 13.86
C GLU A 59 11.14 14.60 13.21
N ASN A 60 11.59 13.36 13.08
CA ASN A 60 12.88 12.99 12.48
C ASN A 60 12.84 12.82 10.95
N GLY A 61 11.64 12.83 10.34
CA GLY A 61 11.46 12.79 8.89
C GLY A 61 11.58 11.43 8.21
N ASP A 62 11.98 10.38 8.94
CA ASP A 62 12.22 9.04 8.41
C ASP A 62 11.00 8.11 8.53
N SER A 63 9.92 8.58 9.14
CA SER A 63 8.67 7.84 9.30
C SER A 63 7.50 8.65 8.78
N PHE A 64 6.59 7.97 8.10
CA PHE A 64 5.35 8.55 7.59
C PHE A 64 4.14 7.79 8.14
N ASN A 65 3.16 8.54 8.63
CA ASN A 65 1.89 8.00 9.10
C ASN A 65 0.79 8.35 8.10
N VAL A 66 -0.07 7.38 7.79
CA VAL A 66 -1.29 7.59 7.03
C VAL A 66 -2.44 6.88 7.75
N ARG A 67 -3.60 7.54 7.78
CA ARG A 67 -4.85 6.94 8.25
C ARG A 67 -5.80 6.78 7.08
N TYR A 68 -6.24 5.54 6.87
CA TYR A 68 -7.37 5.21 6.03
C TYR A 68 -8.63 5.13 6.90
N SER A 69 -9.69 5.81 6.49
CA SER A 69 -10.95 5.90 7.24
C SER A 69 -12.15 5.57 6.36
N ASN A 70 -13.18 4.99 6.97
CA ASN A 70 -14.35 4.45 6.26
C ASN A 70 -13.98 3.45 5.17
N VAL A 71 -12.96 2.62 5.42
CA VAL A 71 -12.61 1.49 4.54
C VAL A 71 -13.79 0.52 4.50
N SER A 72 -14.16 0.06 3.31
CA SER A 72 -15.41 -0.71 3.13
C SER A 72 -15.34 -2.04 3.87
N GLU A 73 -16.34 -2.37 4.70
CA GLU A 73 -16.48 -3.70 5.33
C GLU A 73 -16.72 -4.83 4.31
N ASP A 74 -17.16 -4.46 3.11
CA ASP A 74 -17.30 -5.39 1.99
C ASP A 74 -15.92 -5.76 1.36
N ILE A 75 -14.78 -5.17 1.75
CA ILE A 75 -13.48 -5.62 1.22
C ILE A 75 -13.03 -6.86 2.00
N ASP A 76 -12.68 -7.93 1.29
CA ASP A 76 -12.11 -9.13 1.91
C ASP A 76 -10.80 -8.80 2.63
N GLY A 77 -10.62 -9.36 3.83
CA GLY A 77 -9.46 -9.07 4.68
C GLY A 77 -8.11 -9.38 4.02
N ASP A 78 -8.01 -10.48 3.26
CA ASP A 78 -6.77 -10.81 2.56
C ASP A 78 -6.47 -9.80 1.42
N ALA A 79 -7.52 -9.23 0.82
CA ALA A 79 -7.38 -8.17 -0.19
C ALA A 79 -6.96 -6.83 0.41
N LEU A 80 -7.53 -6.49 1.57
CA LEU A 80 -7.14 -5.31 2.33
C LEU A 80 -5.68 -5.41 2.78
N ASP A 81 -5.27 -6.54 3.36
CA ASP A 81 -3.89 -6.80 3.80
C ASP A 81 -2.88 -6.63 2.66
N ARG A 82 -3.16 -7.23 1.50
CA ARG A 82 -2.33 -7.08 0.29
C ARG A 82 -2.21 -5.63 -0.16
N ALA A 83 -3.30 -4.86 -0.13
CA ALA A 83 -3.28 -3.44 -0.49
C ALA A 83 -2.45 -2.61 0.51
N ILE A 84 -2.57 -2.88 1.81
CA ILE A 84 -1.78 -2.22 2.86
C ILE A 84 -0.28 -2.48 2.65
N VAL A 85 0.11 -3.73 2.37
CA VAL A 85 1.51 -4.09 2.10
C VAL A 85 1.99 -3.44 0.80
N TYR A 86 1.18 -3.48 -0.27
CA TYR A 86 1.50 -2.82 -1.54
C TYR A 86 1.77 -1.33 -1.34
N ASP A 87 0.92 -0.63 -0.59
CA ASP A 87 1.05 0.80 -0.36
C ASP A 87 2.34 1.15 0.40
N ALA A 88 2.66 0.38 1.44
CA ALA A 88 3.90 0.53 2.19
C ALA A 88 5.14 0.27 1.32
N VAL A 89 5.14 -0.80 0.52
CA VAL A 89 6.24 -1.15 -0.39
C VAL A 89 6.43 -0.07 -1.46
N ALA A 90 5.34 0.46 -2.03
CA ALA A 90 5.39 1.54 -2.99
C ALA A 90 5.98 2.82 -2.36
N ALA A 91 5.51 3.22 -1.18
CA ALA A 91 6.01 4.39 -0.47
C ALA A 91 7.50 4.30 -0.15
N LEU A 92 7.96 3.16 0.39
CA LEU A 92 9.37 2.92 0.69
C LEU A 92 10.23 2.83 -0.58
N SER A 93 9.66 2.36 -1.70
CA SER A 93 10.38 2.34 -2.98
C SER A 93 10.52 3.73 -3.61
N VAL A 94 9.54 4.61 -3.42
CA VAL A 94 9.57 6.00 -3.91
C VAL A 94 10.48 6.88 -3.04
N TYR A 95 10.40 6.74 -1.72
CA TYR A 95 11.05 7.62 -0.75
C TYR A 95 12.15 6.89 0.02
N GLU A 96 13.38 6.96 -0.50
CA GLU A 96 14.57 6.33 0.12
C GLU A 96 14.94 6.93 1.49
N ASP A 97 14.44 8.12 1.82
CA ASP A 97 14.57 8.75 3.13
C ASP A 97 13.62 8.17 4.19
N LEU A 98 12.58 7.46 3.78
CA LEU A 98 11.69 6.75 4.69
C LEU A 98 12.29 5.41 5.11
N ASN A 99 12.33 5.17 6.42
CA ASN A 99 12.62 3.89 7.03
C ASN A 99 11.35 3.17 7.50
N THR A 100 10.30 3.93 7.84
CA THR A 100 9.07 3.37 8.39
C THR A 100 7.83 3.98 7.75
N VAL A 101 6.85 3.14 7.47
CA VAL A 101 5.48 3.55 7.11
C VAL A 101 4.52 2.99 8.15
N ASN A 102 3.78 3.86 8.82
CA ASN A 102 2.72 3.47 9.74
C ASN A 102 1.37 3.68 9.05
N ILE A 103 0.56 2.63 8.98
CA ILE A 103 -0.75 2.65 8.37
C ILE A 103 -1.78 2.38 9.46
N THR A 104 -2.70 3.30 9.64
CA THR A 104 -3.86 3.14 10.52
C THR A 104 -5.09 2.89 9.67
N VAL A 105 -5.81 1.80 9.91
CA VAL A 105 -7.02 1.44 9.17
C VAL A 105 -8.21 1.46 10.10
N HIS A 106 -9.24 2.21 9.69
CA HIS A 106 -10.53 2.24 10.35
C HIS A 106 -11.60 1.88 9.32
N GLU A 107 -12.19 0.71 9.47
CA GLU A 107 -13.23 0.22 8.57
C GLU A 107 -14.58 0.93 8.84
N GLN A 108 -15.54 0.70 7.97
CA GLN A 108 -16.90 1.22 8.12
C GLN A 108 -17.56 0.54 9.31
N TYR A 109 -18.31 1.31 10.09
CA TYR A 109 -19.08 0.86 11.25
C TYR A 109 -18.26 0.42 12.46
N ASP A 110 -16.94 0.27 12.31
CA ASP A 110 -16.02 0.13 13.44
C ASP A 110 -16.11 1.31 14.39
N SER A 111 -15.86 1.00 15.66
CA SER A 111 -15.51 1.99 16.65
C SER A 111 -14.01 2.29 16.60
N GLU A 112 -13.60 3.44 17.13
CA GLU A 112 -12.17 3.78 17.24
C GLU A 112 -11.34 2.72 18.00
N TYR A 113 -11.96 1.87 18.82
CA TYR A 113 -11.30 0.78 19.53
C TYR A 113 -10.96 -0.43 18.65
N GLU A 114 -11.59 -0.54 17.48
CA GLU A 114 -11.38 -1.59 16.48
C GLU A 114 -10.35 -1.16 15.42
N THR A 115 -9.87 0.09 15.47
CA THR A 115 -8.84 0.60 14.57
C THR A 115 -7.58 -0.27 14.58
N ASP A 116 -7.20 -0.77 13.41
CA ASP A 116 -5.95 -1.49 13.21
C ASP A 116 -4.78 -0.55 12.93
N ILE A 117 -3.61 -0.91 13.44
CA ILE A 117 -2.38 -0.13 13.29
C ILE A 117 -1.25 -1.06 12.84
N TYR A 118 -0.72 -0.77 11.66
CA TYR A 118 0.39 -1.47 11.03
C TYR A 118 1.63 -0.59 11.01
N SER A 119 2.79 -1.20 11.23
CA SER A 119 4.08 -0.52 11.13
C SER A 119 5.03 -1.34 10.27
N PHE A 120 5.43 -0.78 9.14
CA PHE A 120 6.28 -1.42 8.15
C PHE A 120 7.66 -0.79 8.17
N GLU A 121 8.64 -1.54 8.67
CA GLU A 121 10.04 -1.17 8.58
C GLU A 121 10.62 -1.60 7.23
N ARG A 122 11.39 -0.70 6.61
CA ARG A 122 12.12 -0.94 5.36
C ARG A 122 12.92 -2.24 5.39
N THR A 123 13.75 -2.40 6.42
CA THR A 123 14.65 -3.54 6.57
C THR A 123 13.89 -4.86 6.68
N MET A 124 12.72 -4.85 7.33
CA MET A 124 11.85 -6.02 7.42
C MET A 124 11.27 -6.38 6.06
N LEU A 125 10.70 -5.42 5.34
CA LEU A 125 10.11 -5.67 4.01
C LEU A 125 11.17 -6.08 2.98
N GLU A 126 12.34 -5.43 2.98
CA GLU A 126 13.47 -5.81 2.13
C GLU A 126 13.93 -7.25 2.40
N GLN A 127 13.97 -7.67 3.67
CA GLN A 127 14.31 -9.05 4.03
C GLN A 127 13.24 -10.04 3.54
N LEU A 128 11.95 -9.75 3.77
CA LEU A 128 10.84 -10.62 3.36
C LEU A 128 10.76 -10.75 1.84
N LEU A 129 10.88 -9.64 1.11
CA LEU A 129 10.89 -9.63 -0.36
C LEU A 129 12.14 -10.32 -0.90
N SER A 130 13.30 -10.17 -0.26
CA SER A 130 14.52 -10.89 -0.63
C SER A 130 14.31 -12.39 -0.48
N ASP A 131 13.75 -12.85 0.63
CA ASP A 131 13.50 -14.27 0.86
C ASP A 131 12.48 -14.84 -0.13
N ALA A 132 11.38 -14.12 -0.38
CA ALA A 132 10.33 -14.54 -1.29
C ALA A 132 10.77 -14.53 -2.77
N SER A 133 11.63 -13.58 -3.15
CA SER A 133 12.15 -13.45 -4.52
C SER A 133 13.43 -14.24 -4.81
N GLY A 134 13.95 -14.99 -3.82
CA GLY A 134 15.24 -15.69 -3.93
C GLY A 134 16.44 -14.75 -4.07
N GLY A 135 16.37 -13.55 -3.50
CA GLY A 135 17.42 -12.52 -3.50
C GLY A 135 17.38 -11.58 -4.70
N SER A 136 16.28 -11.55 -5.46
CA SER A 136 16.14 -10.68 -6.64
C SER A 136 15.71 -9.26 -6.27
N ILE A 137 14.95 -9.11 -5.18
CA ILE A 137 14.50 -7.82 -4.62
C ILE A 137 15.13 -7.70 -3.23
N THR A 138 16.22 -6.97 -3.11
CA THR A 138 16.98 -6.82 -1.84
C THR A 138 16.90 -5.42 -1.25
N GLN A 139 16.35 -4.47 -2.00
CA GLN A 139 16.25 -3.06 -1.63
C GLN A 139 14.96 -2.48 -2.20
N LEU A 140 14.29 -1.65 -1.42
CA LEU A 140 13.13 -0.87 -1.85
C LEU A 140 13.61 0.51 -2.30
N ASN A 141 13.77 0.74 -3.59
CA ASN A 141 14.15 2.05 -4.08
C ASN A 141 13.65 2.26 -5.51
N SER A 142 13.92 3.45 -6.05
CA SER A 142 13.44 3.86 -7.36
C SER A 142 13.89 2.96 -8.52
N SER A 143 14.93 2.13 -8.34
CA SER A 143 15.38 1.16 -9.35
C SER A 143 14.33 0.09 -9.66
N LEU A 144 13.42 -0.21 -8.71
CA LEU A 144 12.32 -1.16 -8.92
C LEU A 144 11.33 -0.70 -10.00
N PHE A 145 11.31 0.61 -10.28
CA PHE A 145 10.42 1.16 -11.30
C PHE A 145 11.07 1.16 -12.69
N GLU A 146 12.38 0.91 -12.84
CA GLU A 146 13.07 1.01 -14.13
C GLU A 146 12.44 0.15 -15.24
N SER A 147 11.85 -0.99 -14.87
CA SER A 147 11.09 -1.85 -15.77
C SER A 147 9.74 -2.27 -15.18
N GLY A 148 8.75 -2.48 -16.06
CA GLY A 148 7.46 -3.05 -15.67
C GLY A 148 7.61 -4.46 -15.08
N ASP A 149 8.53 -5.26 -15.61
CA ASP A 149 8.77 -6.63 -15.14
C ASP A 149 9.28 -6.67 -13.69
N GLN A 150 10.15 -5.74 -13.28
CA GLN A 150 10.62 -5.66 -11.89
C GLN A 150 9.50 -5.26 -10.93
N TRP A 151 8.70 -4.24 -11.27
CA TRP A 151 7.59 -3.86 -10.42
C TRP A 151 6.48 -4.92 -10.38
N ASN A 152 6.22 -5.60 -11.50
CA ASN A 152 5.30 -6.73 -11.52
C ASN A 152 5.79 -7.86 -10.60
N ALA A 153 7.09 -8.14 -10.58
CA ALA A 153 7.65 -9.14 -9.65
C ALA A 153 7.48 -8.73 -8.18
N VAL A 154 7.52 -7.43 -7.86
CA VAL A 154 7.18 -6.95 -6.52
C VAL A 154 5.69 -7.14 -6.25
N ARG A 155 4.83 -6.76 -7.20
CA ARG A 155 3.37 -6.89 -7.10
C ARG A 155 2.91 -8.34 -6.90
N ASP A 156 3.56 -9.30 -7.55
CA ASP A 156 3.22 -10.72 -7.43
C ASP A 156 3.61 -11.33 -6.06
N LEU A 157 4.40 -10.62 -5.26
CA LEU A 157 4.87 -11.05 -3.94
C LEU A 157 4.12 -10.39 -2.78
N VAL A 158 3.28 -9.40 -3.06
CA VAL A 158 2.47 -8.69 -2.07
C VAL A 158 1.02 -9.10 -2.17
#